data_AF-A0A3E2MXW3-F1
#
_entry.id   AF-A0A3E2MXW3-F1
#
_cell.length_a   1.000
_cell.length_b   1.000
_cell.length_c   1.000
_cell.angle_alpha   90.00
_cell.angle_beta   90.00
_cell.angle_gamma   90.00
#
_symmetry.space_group_name_H-M   'P 1'
#
loop_
_entity.id
_entity.type
_entity.pdbx_description
1 polymer ?
#
loop_
_entity_poly.entity_id
_entity_poly.type
_entity_poly.pdbx_seq_one_letter_code
_entity_poly.pdbx_strand_id
1 'polypeptide(L)' 'MAMQDRCDAPQVHPSEIRIGDTIGTMDDEQLPFLVKLISEPQRSPQRWTFFGSDDRGLQHVSTCSENQLVRRYGKAS' A
#
# COMPACT_ATOMS: atom_id res chain seq x y z
N MET A 1 -12.31 -13.31 10.08
CA MET A 1 -11.33 -12.22 10.31
C MET A 1 -11.96 -10.95 9.79
N ALA A 2 -12.24 -9.99 10.67
CA ALA A 2 -12.80 -8.70 10.26
C ALA A 2 -11.72 -7.96 9.46
N MET A 3 -11.88 -7.95 8.15
CA MET A 3 -11.24 -6.93 7.32
C MET A 3 -11.68 -5.60 7.92
N GLN A 4 -10.76 -4.77 8.41
CA GLN A 4 -11.10 -3.40 8.76
C GLN A 4 -11.85 -2.84 7.55
N ASP A 5 -13.06 -2.34 7.78
CA ASP A 5 -13.89 -1.81 6.71
C ASP A 5 -13.03 -0.80 5.94
N ARG A 6 -13.06 -0.85 4.61
CA ARG A 6 -12.16 -0.08 3.73
C ARG A 6 -12.08 1.40 4.16
N CYS A 7 -13.16 1.91 4.75
CA CYS A 7 -13.33 3.28 5.25
C CYS A 7 -12.55 3.61 6.54
N ASP A 8 -12.22 2.66 7.41
CA ASP A 8 -11.58 2.91 8.71
C ASP A 8 -10.05 2.82 8.69
N ALA A 9 -9.46 2.43 7.56
CA ALA A 9 -8.01 2.29 7.43
C ALA A 9 -7.33 3.68 7.43
N PRO A 10 -6.30 3.90 8.29
CA PRO A 10 -5.59 5.16 8.35
C PRO A 10 -4.90 5.47 7.01
N GLN A 11 -5.06 6.71 6.57
CA GLN A 11 -4.35 7.26 5.43
C GLN A 11 -2.98 7.73 5.89
N VAL A 12 -1.92 7.23 5.26
CA VAL A 12 -0.53 7.53 5.63
C VAL A 12 0.26 7.95 4.39
N HIS A 13 1.37 8.64 4.62
CA HIS A 13 2.28 8.97 3.53
C HIS A 13 3.01 7.71 3.04
N PRO A 14 3.32 7.63 1.74
CA PRO A 14 4.01 6.48 1.17
C PRO A 14 5.41 6.27 1.77
N SER A 15 6.05 7.35 2.23
CA SER A 15 7.31 7.31 2.98
C SER A 15 7.22 6.65 4.37
N GLU A 16 6.02 6.49 4.92
CA GLU A 16 5.77 5.83 6.21
C GLU A 16 5.52 4.32 6.07
N ILE A 17 5.30 3.83 4.84
CA ILE A 17 5.05 2.41 4.55
C ILE A 17 6.33 1.59 4.74
N ARG A 18 6.18 0.38 5.26
CA ARG A 18 7.26 -0.58 5.47
C ARG A 18 6.93 -1.93 4.84
N ILE A 19 7.97 -2.73 4.60
CA ILE A 19 7.81 -4.12 4.17
C ILE A 19 7.06 -4.88 5.29
N GLY A 20 6.04 -5.62 4.90
CA GLY A 20 5.14 -6.33 5.82
C GLY A 20 3.85 -5.58 6.15
N ASP A 21 3.72 -4.31 5.74
CA ASP A 21 2.44 -3.60 5.82
C ASP A 21 1.48 -4.10 4.74
N THR A 22 0.19 -4.18 5.04
CA THR A 22 -0.85 -4.34 4.04
C THR A 22 -1.33 -2.96 3.64
N ILE A 23 -1.23 -2.61 2.36
CA ILE A 23 -1.66 -1.31 1.85
C ILE A 23 -2.72 -1.47 0.78
N GLY A 24 -3.59 -0.47 0.64
CA GLY A 24 -4.44 -0.29 -0.52
C GLY A 24 -4.28 1.12 -1.05
N THR A 25 -4.33 1.26 -2.37
CA THR A 25 -4.39 2.58 -2.98
C THR A 25 -5.78 3.18 -2.84
N MET A 26 -5.88 4.47 -3.15
CA MET A 26 -7.16 5.17 -3.28
C MET A 26 -7.91 4.79 -4.57
N ASP A 27 -7.30 3.97 -5.42
CA ASP A 27 -7.93 3.49 -6.63
C ASP A 27 -8.91 2.37 -6.27
N ASP A 28 -10.18 2.54 -6.63
CA ASP A 28 -11.24 1.68 -6.10
C ASP A 28 -11.08 0.22 -6.58
N GLU A 29 -10.38 0.03 -7.71
CA GLU A 29 -10.14 -1.27 -8.35
C GLU A 29 -9.00 -2.08 -7.71
N GLN A 30 -8.11 -1.47 -6.92
CA GLN A 30 -6.98 -2.17 -6.33
C GLN A 30 -7.32 -2.74 -4.95
N LEU A 31 -7.31 -4.08 -4.86
CA LEU A 31 -7.42 -4.80 -3.61
C LEU A 31 -6.21 -4.52 -2.70
N PRO A 32 -6.39 -4.50 -1.37
CA PRO A 32 -5.28 -4.40 -0.44
C PRO A 32 -4.29 -5.56 -0.64
N PHE A 33 -2.99 -5.26 -0.62
CA PHE A 33 -1.94 -6.27 -0.78
C PHE A 33 -0.83 -6.08 0.26
N LEU A 34 -0.17 -7.18 0.60
CA LEU A 34 0.97 -7.20 1.51
C LEU A 34 2.21 -6.70 0.79
N VAL A 35 2.79 -5.60 1.26
CA VAL A 35 4.03 -5.02 0.74
C VAL A 35 5.20 -5.96 1.04
N LYS A 36 5.87 -6.40 -0.02
CA LYS A 36 7.06 -7.26 0.04
C LYS A 36 8.33 -6.51 -0.35
N LEU A 37 8.20 -5.48 -1.19
CA LEU A 37 9.32 -4.68 -1.65
C LEU A 37 8.86 -3.24 -1.87
N ILE A 38 9.75 -2.29 -1.54
CA ILE A 38 9.55 -0.86 -1.76
C ILE A 38 10.72 -0.39 -2.60
N SER A 39 10.45 0.17 -3.78
CA SER A 39 11.48 0.83 -4.57
C SER A 39 11.89 2.15 -3.91
N GLU A 40 13.17 2.49 -3.98
CA GLU A 40 13.62 3.82 -3.58
C GLU A 40 12.91 4.91 -4.43
N PRO A 41 12.58 6.06 -3.83
CA PRO A 41 11.94 7.14 -4.54
C PRO A 41 12.85 7.66 -5.67
N GLN A 42 12.39 7.58 -6.92
CA GLN A 42 13.13 8.16 -8.03
C GLN A 42 13.19 9.68 -7.87
N ARG A 43 14.39 10.27 -7.98
CA ARG A 43 14.59 11.72 -7.84
C ARG A 43 13.93 12.46 -9.01
N SER A 44 12.70 12.91 -8.74
CA SER A 44 11.91 13.86 -9.52
C SER A 44 11.21 13.30 -10.78
N PRO A 45 9.88 13.14 -10.76
CA PRO A 45 8.97 13.33 -9.62
C PRO A 45 9.16 12.23 -8.56
N GLN A 46 9.14 12.61 -7.28
CA GLN A 46 9.31 11.68 -6.16
C GLN A 46 8.12 10.71 -6.10
N ARG A 47 8.32 9.49 -6.62
CA ARG A 47 7.32 8.44 -6.70
C ARG A 47 7.79 7.20 -5.96
N TRP A 48 6.89 6.61 -5.22
CA TRP A 48 7.08 5.36 -4.50
C TRP A 48 6.43 4.23 -5.29
N THR A 49 7.16 3.15 -5.51
CA THR A 49 6.62 1.93 -6.10
C THR A 49 6.64 0.83 -5.06
N PHE A 50 5.46 0.31 -4.77
CA PHE A 50 5.22 -0.79 -3.85
C PHE A 50 4.96 -2.05 -4.65
N PHE A 51 5.67 -3.12 -4.31
CA PHE A 51 5.43 -4.44 -4.83
C PHE A 51 4.99 -5.34 -3.70
N GLY A 52 3.98 -6.15 -3.96
CA GLY A 52 3.43 -7.03 -2.94
C GLY A 52 2.62 -8.15 -3.53
N SER A 53 1.92 -8.86 -2.65
CA SER A 53 0.96 -9.86 -3.09
C SER A 53 -0.29 -9.84 -2.22
N ASP A 54 -1.42 -10.15 -2.81
CA ASP A 54 -2.68 -10.34 -2.09
C ASP A 54 -2.73 -11.72 -1.38
N ASP A 55 -3.85 -12.00 -0.73
CA ASP A 55 -4.12 -13.28 -0.05
C ASP A 55 -4.18 -14.47 -1.01
N ARG A 56 -4.41 -14.23 -2.30
CA ARG A 56 -4.46 -15.25 -3.36
C ARG A 56 -3.08 -15.51 -3.95
N GLY A 57 -2.04 -14.82 -3.48
CA GLY A 57 -0.67 -14.91 -3.96
C GLY A 57 -0.44 -14.20 -5.29
N LEU A 58 -1.39 -13.42 -5.79
CA LEU A 58 -1.22 -12.62 -7.00
C LEU A 58 -0.30 -11.44 -6.71
N GLN A 59 0.65 -11.20 -7.60
CA GLN A 59 1.58 -10.09 -7.45
C GLN A 59 0.90 -8.78 -7.86
N HIS A 60 1.02 -7.78 -7.01
CA HIS A 60 0.52 -6.44 -7.24
C HIS A 60 1.67 -5.45 -7.27
N VAL A 61 1.58 -4.50 -8.19
CA VAL A 61 2.45 -3.34 -8.26
C VAL A 61 1.58 -2.10 -8.17
N SER A 62 1.98 -1.19 -7.30
CA SER A 62 1.35 0.12 -7.17
C SER A 62 2.40 1.21 -7.19
N THR A 63 2.11 2.29 -7.90
CA THR A 63 2.95 3.47 -7.92
C THR A 63 2.16 4.67 -7.43
N CYS A 64 2.69 5.36 -6.43
CA CYS A 64 2.06 6.53 -5.83
C CYS A 64 3.06 7.68 -5.80
N SER A 65 2.57 8.91 -5.97
CA SER A 65 3.41 10.10 -5.77
C SER A 65 3.64 10.34 -4.27
N GLU A 66 4.74 10.99 -3.89
CA GLU A 66 5.01 11.37 -2.49
C GLU A 66 3.85 12.16 -1.84
N ASN A 67 3.17 12.98 -2.65
CA ASN A 67 2.05 13.80 -2.20
C ASN A 67 0.71 13.03 -2.15
N GLN A 68 0.68 11.77 -2.59
CA GLN A 68 -0.51 10.94 -2.60
C GLN A 68 -0.56 10.09 -1.34
N LEU A 69 -1.72 10.01 -0.70
CA LEU A 69 -1.92 9.17 0.47
C LEU A 69 -2.26 7.74 0.08
N VAL A 70 -1.82 6.79 0.90
CA VAL A 70 -2.15 5.36 0.79
C VAL A 70 -2.85 4.91 2.07
N ARG A 71 -3.76 3.94 1.96
CA ARG A 71 -4.41 3.36 3.14
C ARG A 71 -3.54 2.23 3.67
N ARG A 72 -3.15 2.29 4.94
CA ARG A 72 -2.46 1.20 5.61
C ARG A 72 -3.47 0.41 6.43
N TYR A 73 -3.67 -0.85 6.07
CA TYR A 73 -4.48 -1.78 6.83
C TYR A 73 -3.61 -2.38 7.92
N GLY A 74 -4.03 -2.20 9.17
CA GLY A 74 -3.35 -2.85 10.29
C GLY A 74 -3.47 -4.36 10.14
N LYS A 75 -2.43 -5.10 10.55
CA LYS A 75 -2.55 -6.53 10.80
C LYS A 75 -3.65 -6.68 11.85
N ALA A 76 -4.84 -7.15 11.47
CA ALA A 76 -5.80 -7.61 12.46
C ALA A 76 -5.07 -8.64 13.31
N SER A 77 -4.92 -8.36 14.62
CA SER A 77 -4.26 -9.26 15.56
C SER A 77 -4.83 -10.67 15.49
#